data_AF-A0A1Q5PQJ2-F1
#
_entry.id   AF-A0A1Q5PQJ2-F1
#
_cell.length_a   1.000
_cell.length_b   1.000
_cell.length_c   1.000
_cell.angle_alpha   90.00
_cell.angle_beta   90.00
_cell.angle_gamma   90.00
#
_symmetry.space_group_name_H-M   'P 1'
#
loop_
_entity.id
_entity.type
_entity.pdbx_description
1 polymer ?
#
loop_
_entity_poly.entity_id
_entity_poly.type
_entity_poly.pdbx_seq_one_letter_code
_entity_poly.pdbx_strand_id
1 'polypeptide(L)'
;MDIVQRRQEGSFFTPPRWAQAAHRLLARDLGETWFKDWVVWDPACGTKNLTKDIAGFSSLYLSTLHEEELADSASRNPEATSFVYDFLNQDIRLGSEGEDRATPPRGDLPEALYQDLLADRPVLFLMNPPYATSTNQGASHKSEVSLTQVRQAMLQHPGYSHATQQLYTQFLFRVQQLKADFALSRVAVGIFSNERFLTGGKSFGPFLDDFCEDFSFQSGFFFRASEFEQVADTWGISFTLWDSQAIARPFDLQVLADISEDAPAVPALPGPEFLDLGIKTIGWRRVRPVSPGKALSDWVKEFVPRRPLKAAEPYVRLSNALQVNSAASPRGSLAAGAFGFFQNNSDSVEHSGRYVALYSSAFGSGNGVSVTEQTFTRCAVAFAVRKATFPDFKDLWVTGHDLFSAPIVPDEADPAWLRFIYDCVVFSLASRSGSRQSALRRVDYLGQELDVLNEFFFLPSRRVTNLAEDLKLPVLTADLAIHGKERFVFSWLEANAAAKTSSAKRLLACLEELVALTMPLRANELLAHEFQLTAWDAGFWQLLGALEQALKSHSPILDTPKAEAWQAEFDVAFKELKAQVAQQAKTFGFCASSLAAAKPR
;
A
#
# COMPACT_ATOMS: atom_id res chain seq x y z
N MET A 1 -27.80 6.70 -19.96
CA MET A 1 -26.85 5.58 -19.75
C MET A 1 -27.26 4.70 -18.54
N ASP A 2 -27.29 3.37 -18.71
CA ASP A 2 -27.54 2.41 -17.62
C ASP A 2 -26.42 2.46 -16.56
N ILE A 3 -26.76 2.29 -15.28
CA ILE A 3 -25.84 2.28 -14.13
C ILE A 3 -24.69 1.27 -14.36
N VAL A 4 -24.96 0.16 -15.06
CA VAL A 4 -23.97 -0.87 -15.37
C VAL A 4 -22.86 -0.36 -16.32
N GLN A 5 -23.19 0.49 -17.29
CA GLN A 5 -22.21 1.02 -18.26
C GLN A 5 -21.33 2.11 -17.63
N ARG A 6 -21.90 2.99 -16.80
CA ARG A 6 -21.11 3.96 -16.00
C ARG A 6 -20.12 3.27 -15.05
N ARG A 7 -20.49 2.11 -14.50
CA ARG A 7 -19.58 1.28 -13.69
C ARG A 7 -18.44 0.67 -14.49
N GLN A 8 -18.66 0.34 -15.76
CA GLN A 8 -17.61 -0.19 -16.64
C GLN A 8 -16.57 0.90 -16.96
N GLU A 9 -17.00 2.15 -17.05
CA GLU A 9 -16.14 3.34 -17.28
C GLU A 9 -15.52 3.90 -15.99
N GLY A 10 -16.00 3.50 -14.81
CA GLY A 10 -15.49 3.95 -13.52
C GLY A 10 -15.95 5.36 -13.10
N SER A 11 -17.07 5.82 -13.66
CA SER A 11 -17.68 7.12 -13.39
C SER A 11 -18.65 7.03 -12.21
N PHE A 12 -18.48 7.91 -11.21
CA PHE A 12 -19.34 7.97 -10.02
C PHE A 12 -19.94 9.36 -9.84
N PHE A 13 -21.16 9.42 -9.31
CA PHE A 13 -21.76 10.69 -8.92
C PHE A 13 -21.09 11.24 -7.66
N THR A 14 -20.61 12.48 -7.72
CA THR A 14 -20.14 13.19 -6.52
C THR A 14 -21.34 13.46 -5.61
N PRO A 15 -21.37 12.93 -4.38
CA PRO A 15 -22.47 13.21 -3.47
C PRO A 15 -22.51 14.71 -3.10
N PRO A 16 -23.70 15.34 -3.01
CA PRO A 16 -23.82 16.78 -2.78
C PRO A 16 -23.04 17.29 -1.57
N ARG A 17 -23.04 16.53 -0.47
CA ARG A 17 -22.31 16.88 0.76
C ARG A 17 -20.79 17.06 0.54
N TRP A 18 -20.20 16.24 -0.31
CA TRP A 18 -18.76 16.30 -0.61
C TRP A 18 -18.45 17.39 -1.62
N ALA A 19 -19.35 17.65 -2.58
CA ALA A 19 -19.27 18.82 -3.46
C ALA A 19 -19.27 20.13 -2.63
N GLN A 20 -20.18 20.25 -1.66
CA GLN A 20 -20.24 21.41 -0.76
C GLN A 20 -19.00 21.53 0.14
N ALA A 21 -18.43 20.40 0.60
CA ALA A 21 -17.16 20.40 1.32
C ALA A 21 -16.00 20.93 0.46
N ALA A 22 -15.96 20.57 -0.83
CA ALA A 22 -15.01 21.12 -1.80
C ALA A 22 -15.22 22.63 -2.00
N HIS A 23 -16.46 23.10 -2.13
CA HIS A 23 -16.76 24.54 -2.27
C HIS A 23 -16.31 25.36 -1.07
N ARG A 24 -16.52 24.86 0.16
CA ARG A 24 -16.02 25.49 1.38
C ARG A 24 -14.49 25.60 1.39
N LEU A 25 -13.80 24.56 0.92
CA LEU A 25 -12.34 24.56 0.82
C LEU A 25 -11.86 25.55 -0.25
N LEU A 26 -12.52 25.62 -1.41
CA LEU A 26 -12.23 26.60 -2.46
C LEU A 26 -12.47 28.04 -1.97
N ALA A 27 -13.59 28.32 -1.29
CA ALA A 27 -13.87 29.64 -0.74
C ALA A 27 -12.81 30.10 0.25
N ARG A 28 -12.33 29.18 1.12
CA ARG A 28 -11.26 29.47 2.08
C ARG A 28 -9.93 29.81 1.41
N ASP A 29 -9.55 29.07 0.38
CA ASP A 29 -8.18 29.15 -0.19
C ASP A 29 -8.08 30.06 -1.42
N LEU A 30 -9.14 30.17 -2.22
CA LEU A 30 -9.21 31.01 -3.44
C LEU A 30 -10.06 32.28 -3.25
N GLY A 31 -10.80 32.39 -2.15
CA GLY A 31 -11.69 33.51 -1.83
C GLY A 31 -13.17 33.18 -2.03
N GLU A 32 -14.05 33.82 -1.25
CA GLU A 32 -15.52 33.59 -1.25
C GLU A 32 -16.18 33.76 -2.62
N THR A 33 -15.55 34.53 -3.52
CA THR A 33 -16.04 34.86 -4.86
C THR A 33 -15.34 34.09 -5.98
N TRP A 34 -14.65 32.99 -5.66
CA TRP A 34 -13.87 32.21 -6.65
C TRP A 34 -14.66 31.87 -7.93
N PHE A 35 -15.95 31.58 -7.83
CA PHE A 35 -16.83 31.25 -8.97
C PHE A 35 -17.07 32.44 -9.93
N LYS A 36 -16.77 33.67 -9.50
CA LYS A 36 -16.79 34.88 -10.32
C LYS A 36 -15.40 35.29 -10.79
N ASP A 37 -14.41 35.10 -9.93
CA ASP A 37 -13.05 35.60 -10.16
C ASP A 37 -12.24 34.69 -11.10
N TRP A 38 -12.67 33.44 -11.26
CA TRP A 38 -11.99 32.43 -12.08
C TRP A 38 -12.83 32.00 -13.28
N VAL A 39 -12.14 31.62 -14.35
CA VAL A 39 -12.70 30.75 -15.39
C VAL A 39 -12.78 29.34 -14.82
N VAL A 40 -13.98 28.81 -14.63
CA VAL A 40 -14.19 27.48 -14.05
C VAL A 40 -14.47 26.48 -15.15
N TRP A 41 -13.67 25.41 -15.22
CA TRP A 41 -13.88 24.30 -16.13
C TRP A 41 -13.97 22.97 -15.38
N ASP A 42 -15.10 22.28 -15.50
CA ASP A 42 -15.24 20.88 -15.12
C ASP A 42 -15.13 19.99 -16.38
N PRO A 43 -13.95 19.40 -16.66
CA PRO A 43 -13.74 18.57 -17.84
C PRO A 43 -14.39 17.17 -17.75
N ALA A 44 -15.00 16.82 -16.62
CA ALA A 44 -15.66 15.53 -16.39
C ALA A 44 -16.98 15.74 -15.62
N CYS A 45 -17.82 16.66 -16.11
CA CYS A 45 -18.93 17.20 -15.33
C CYS A 45 -20.05 16.21 -15.03
N GLY A 46 -20.18 15.15 -15.83
CA GLY A 46 -21.31 14.24 -15.77
C GLY A 46 -22.63 15.00 -15.82
N THR A 47 -23.50 14.77 -14.83
CA THR A 47 -24.77 15.51 -14.64
C THR A 47 -24.63 16.79 -13.80
N LYS A 48 -23.43 17.41 -13.81
CA LYS A 48 -23.11 18.72 -13.21
C LYS A 48 -23.16 18.75 -11.68
N ASN A 49 -22.91 17.63 -11.00
CA ASN A 49 -23.07 17.57 -9.54
C ASN A 49 -22.10 18.45 -8.75
N LEU A 50 -20.93 18.78 -9.31
CA LEU A 50 -19.96 19.67 -8.66
C LEU A 50 -20.35 21.14 -8.71
N THR A 51 -21.22 21.57 -9.62
CA THR A 51 -21.47 23.01 -9.87
C THR A 51 -22.94 23.40 -9.73
N LYS A 52 -23.87 22.43 -9.79
CA LYS A 52 -25.31 22.68 -9.84
C LYS A 52 -25.90 23.52 -8.69
N ASP A 53 -25.22 23.54 -7.53
CA ASP A 53 -25.69 24.23 -6.32
C ASP A 53 -25.14 25.66 -6.20
N ILE A 54 -24.30 26.09 -7.16
CA ILE A 54 -23.76 27.46 -7.22
C ILE A 54 -24.35 28.16 -8.43
N ALA A 55 -24.79 29.40 -8.24
CA ALA A 55 -25.32 30.24 -9.31
C ALA A 55 -24.45 31.49 -9.49
N GLY A 56 -24.45 32.04 -10.70
CA GLY A 56 -23.80 33.32 -10.99
C GLY A 56 -22.30 33.21 -11.23
N PHE A 57 -21.88 32.09 -11.83
CA PHE A 57 -20.54 31.98 -12.39
C PHE A 57 -20.33 33.03 -13.47
N SER A 58 -19.14 33.62 -13.53
CA SER A 58 -18.81 34.58 -14.60
C SER A 58 -18.37 33.90 -15.89
N SER A 59 -17.63 32.80 -15.79
CA SER A 59 -17.23 31.93 -16.90
C SER A 59 -17.27 30.47 -16.42
N LEU A 60 -18.26 29.70 -16.85
CA LEU A 60 -18.42 28.28 -16.49
C LEU A 60 -18.49 27.39 -17.73
N TYR A 61 -17.55 26.44 -17.81
CA TYR A 61 -17.42 25.47 -18.89
C TYR A 61 -17.57 24.06 -18.33
N LEU A 62 -18.45 23.26 -18.93
CA LEU A 62 -18.79 21.92 -18.45
C LEU A 62 -18.69 20.94 -19.61
N SER A 63 -17.81 19.96 -19.51
CA SER A 63 -17.69 18.93 -20.54
C SER A 63 -17.76 17.51 -20.01
N THR A 64 -18.28 16.62 -20.85
CA THR A 64 -18.37 15.18 -20.59
C THR A 64 -18.25 14.41 -21.90
N LEU A 65 -17.99 13.11 -21.83
CA LEU A 65 -17.97 12.20 -22.98
C LEU A 65 -19.38 11.95 -23.54
N HIS A 66 -20.42 12.14 -22.72
CA HIS A 66 -21.76 11.62 -22.99
C HIS A 66 -22.80 12.75 -23.14
N GLU A 67 -23.30 12.94 -24.36
CA GLU A 67 -24.34 13.93 -24.67
C GLU A 67 -25.60 13.78 -23.81
N GLU A 68 -25.99 12.54 -23.51
CA GLU A 68 -27.15 12.23 -22.66
C GLU A 68 -27.05 12.87 -21.28
N GLU A 69 -25.85 12.98 -20.71
CA GLU A 69 -25.68 13.56 -19.37
C GLU A 69 -25.91 15.07 -19.36
N LEU A 70 -25.58 15.74 -20.47
CA LEU A 70 -25.87 17.15 -20.67
C LEU A 70 -27.36 17.38 -20.88
N ALA A 71 -28.02 16.52 -21.66
CA ALA A 71 -29.46 16.56 -21.87
C ALA A 71 -30.23 16.36 -20.55
N ASP A 72 -29.85 15.36 -19.75
CA ASP A 72 -30.47 15.05 -18.45
C ASP A 72 -30.27 16.16 -17.40
N SER A 73 -29.24 17.00 -17.58
CA SER A 73 -28.87 18.07 -16.65
C SER A 73 -29.02 19.47 -17.23
N ALA A 74 -29.76 19.62 -18.33
CA ALA A 74 -29.90 20.89 -19.05
C ALA A 74 -30.46 22.04 -18.19
N SER A 75 -31.29 21.74 -17.19
CA SER A 75 -31.83 22.74 -16.26
C SER A 75 -30.85 23.21 -15.17
N ARG A 76 -29.69 22.55 -15.03
CA ARG A 76 -28.66 22.89 -14.03
C ARG A 76 -27.57 23.75 -14.67
N ASN A 77 -27.15 24.79 -13.95
CA ASN A 77 -26.19 25.80 -14.43
C ASN A 77 -26.53 26.31 -15.85
N PRO A 78 -27.70 26.95 -16.07
CA PRO A 78 -28.11 27.43 -17.40
C PRO A 78 -27.17 28.49 -17.98
N GLU A 79 -26.35 29.14 -17.15
CA GLU A 79 -25.31 30.07 -17.57
C GLU A 79 -24.06 29.38 -18.17
N ALA A 80 -23.92 28.07 -17.98
CA ALA A 80 -22.73 27.34 -18.39
C ALA A 80 -22.70 27.05 -19.89
N THR A 81 -21.51 27.12 -20.50
CA THR A 81 -21.26 26.51 -21.81
C THR A 81 -21.01 25.02 -21.60
N SER A 82 -22.01 24.20 -21.94
CA SER A 82 -21.96 22.73 -21.79
C SER A 82 -21.73 22.07 -23.15
N PHE A 83 -20.78 21.14 -23.26
CA PHE A 83 -20.40 20.53 -24.55
C PHE A 83 -19.83 19.12 -24.39
N VAL A 84 -19.95 18.30 -25.45
CA VAL A 84 -19.36 16.96 -25.50
C VAL A 84 -17.89 17.09 -25.88
N TYR A 85 -16.98 16.56 -25.05
CA TYR A 85 -15.54 16.66 -25.28
C TYR A 85 -14.78 15.57 -24.53
N ASP A 86 -13.90 14.87 -25.25
CA ASP A 86 -12.96 13.89 -24.71
C ASP A 86 -11.66 14.59 -24.31
N PHE A 87 -11.61 15.01 -23.06
CA PHE A 87 -10.48 15.74 -22.47
C PHE A 87 -9.12 15.05 -22.65
N LEU A 88 -9.09 13.72 -22.77
CA LEU A 88 -7.86 12.93 -22.84
C LEU A 88 -7.48 12.50 -24.27
N ASN A 89 -8.34 12.71 -25.26
CA ASN A 89 -8.10 12.30 -26.64
C ASN A 89 -8.26 13.41 -27.69
N GLN A 90 -8.95 14.50 -27.37
CA GLN A 90 -9.14 15.63 -28.29
C GLN A 90 -8.13 16.76 -28.03
N ASP A 91 -7.78 17.45 -29.11
CA ASP A 91 -6.94 18.65 -29.13
C ASP A 91 -5.63 18.58 -28.31
N ILE A 92 -4.93 17.44 -28.32
CA ILE A 92 -3.79 17.16 -27.43
C ILE A 92 -2.60 18.13 -27.56
N ARG A 93 -2.57 18.92 -28.64
CA ARG A 93 -1.57 19.97 -28.89
C ARG A 93 -2.29 21.25 -29.31
N LEU A 94 -2.65 22.09 -28.34
CA LEU A 94 -3.23 23.40 -28.62
C LEU A 94 -2.15 24.47 -28.46
N GLY A 95 -2.28 25.60 -29.15
CA GLY A 95 -1.42 26.77 -28.88
C GLY A 95 0.08 26.58 -29.18
N SER A 96 0.47 25.50 -29.88
CA SER A 96 1.87 25.19 -30.21
C SER A 96 2.53 26.30 -31.05
N GLU A 97 3.85 26.49 -30.90
CA GLU A 97 4.58 27.56 -31.60
C GLU A 97 4.42 27.42 -33.13
N GLY A 98 3.83 28.45 -33.76
CA GLY A 98 3.69 28.56 -35.22
C GLY A 98 2.27 28.41 -35.78
N GLU A 99 1.26 28.16 -34.94
CA GLU A 99 -0.16 28.09 -35.36
C GLU A 99 -0.90 29.43 -35.19
N ASP A 100 -1.88 29.72 -36.05
CA ASP A 100 -2.77 30.87 -35.90
C ASP A 100 -3.63 30.69 -34.64
N ARG A 101 -3.37 31.51 -33.63
CA ARG A 101 -4.01 31.42 -32.31
C ARG A 101 -5.35 32.14 -32.24
N ALA A 102 -5.88 32.69 -33.32
CA ALA A 102 -7.13 33.46 -33.26
C ALA A 102 -8.39 32.59 -33.10
N THR A 103 -8.34 31.32 -33.50
CA THR A 103 -9.48 30.38 -33.46
C THR A 103 -9.02 28.97 -33.09
N PRO A 104 -9.87 28.17 -32.41
CA PRO A 104 -9.52 26.80 -32.03
C PRO A 104 -9.20 25.96 -33.29
N PRO A 105 -8.04 25.26 -33.33
CA PRO A 105 -7.54 24.58 -34.54
C PRO A 105 -8.49 23.56 -35.18
N ARG A 106 -9.40 22.98 -34.39
CA ARG A 106 -10.33 21.93 -34.84
C ARG A 106 -11.81 22.22 -34.54
N GLY A 107 -12.10 23.30 -33.82
CA GLY A 107 -13.46 23.66 -33.39
C GLY A 107 -14.08 22.75 -32.31
N ASP A 108 -13.33 21.79 -31.77
CA ASP A 108 -13.79 20.87 -30.72
C ASP A 108 -13.94 21.59 -29.36
N LEU A 109 -13.05 22.54 -29.04
CA LEU A 109 -13.24 23.45 -27.91
C LEU A 109 -14.17 24.62 -28.27
N PRO A 110 -15.13 24.98 -27.38
CA PRO A 110 -15.95 26.16 -27.57
C PRO A 110 -15.10 27.44 -27.69
N GLU A 111 -15.47 28.30 -28.64
CA GLU A 111 -14.79 29.57 -28.91
C GLU A 111 -14.61 30.40 -27.63
N ALA A 112 -15.65 30.52 -26.81
CA ALA A 112 -15.59 31.29 -25.56
C ALA A 112 -14.53 30.76 -24.59
N LEU A 113 -14.40 29.44 -24.44
CA LEU A 113 -13.37 28.82 -23.60
C LEU A 113 -11.99 29.08 -24.18
N TYR A 114 -11.82 28.90 -25.48
CA TYR A 114 -10.56 29.14 -26.16
C TYR A 114 -10.09 30.60 -25.99
N GLN A 115 -10.99 31.57 -26.14
CA GLN A 115 -10.71 32.98 -25.93
C GLN A 115 -10.39 33.32 -24.47
N ASP A 116 -11.11 32.75 -23.50
CA ASP A 116 -10.81 32.92 -22.07
C ASP A 116 -9.40 32.40 -21.73
N LEU A 117 -8.96 31.30 -22.36
CA LEU A 117 -7.60 30.75 -22.21
C LEU A 117 -6.54 31.64 -22.87
N LEU A 118 -6.77 32.14 -24.09
CA LEU A 118 -5.85 33.07 -24.77
C LEU A 118 -5.69 34.40 -24.04
N ALA A 119 -6.75 34.85 -23.36
CA ALA A 119 -6.75 36.08 -22.58
C ALA A 119 -6.00 35.96 -21.25
N ASP A 120 -5.39 34.81 -20.95
CA ASP A 120 -4.65 34.53 -19.71
C ASP A 120 -5.47 34.84 -18.44
N ARG A 121 -6.77 34.51 -18.48
CA ARG A 121 -7.61 34.63 -17.29
C ARG A 121 -7.25 33.52 -16.30
N PRO A 122 -7.32 33.75 -14.98
CA PRO A 122 -7.11 32.69 -13.99
C PRO A 122 -8.09 31.53 -14.21
N VAL A 123 -7.57 30.31 -14.35
CA VAL A 123 -8.38 29.11 -14.65
C VAL A 123 -8.42 28.17 -13.46
N LEU A 124 -9.61 27.77 -13.02
CA LEU A 124 -9.84 26.70 -12.05
C LEU A 124 -10.41 25.47 -12.76
N PHE A 125 -9.62 24.40 -12.81
CA PHE A 125 -10.14 23.08 -13.16
C PHE A 125 -10.78 22.45 -11.91
N LEU A 126 -12.09 22.26 -11.92
CA LEU A 126 -12.85 21.66 -10.82
C LEU A 126 -13.46 20.34 -11.28
N MET A 127 -12.92 19.20 -10.86
CA MET A 127 -13.25 17.91 -11.48
C MET A 127 -13.36 16.74 -10.50
N ASN A 128 -14.13 15.74 -10.93
CA ASN A 128 -14.14 14.40 -10.36
C ASN A 128 -13.97 13.37 -11.50
N PRO A 129 -12.73 13.17 -12.01
CA PRO A 129 -12.47 12.26 -13.10
C PRO A 129 -12.80 10.80 -12.74
N PRO A 130 -13.02 9.92 -13.74
CA PRO A 130 -13.26 8.49 -13.51
C PRO A 130 -12.07 7.79 -12.83
N TYR A 131 -12.38 6.76 -12.01
CA TYR A 131 -11.39 6.04 -11.19
C TYR A 131 -10.89 4.72 -11.81
N ALA A 132 -11.22 4.44 -13.09
CA ALA A 132 -10.83 3.19 -13.75
C ALA A 132 -9.30 3.05 -13.91
N THR A 133 -8.79 1.83 -13.82
CA THR A 133 -7.36 1.50 -13.98
C THR A 133 -7.17 0.25 -14.84
N SER A 134 -6.01 0.13 -15.50
CA SER A 134 -5.67 -1.01 -16.37
C SER A 134 -5.19 -2.28 -15.64
N THR A 135 -5.03 -2.26 -14.31
CA THR A 135 -4.17 -3.24 -13.59
C THR A 135 -4.84 -4.12 -12.53
N ASN A 136 -6.17 -4.27 -12.54
CA ASN A 136 -6.80 -5.20 -11.61
C ASN A 136 -6.61 -6.67 -12.05
N GLN A 137 -5.67 -7.36 -11.40
CA GLN A 137 -5.56 -8.82 -11.44
C GLN A 137 -6.88 -9.44 -10.97
N GLY A 138 -7.69 -9.91 -11.92
CA GLY A 138 -8.90 -10.71 -11.62
C GLY A 138 -10.19 -10.27 -12.32
N ALA A 139 -10.22 -9.16 -13.05
CA ALA A 139 -11.38 -8.78 -13.85
C ALA A 139 -11.00 -8.69 -15.33
N SER A 140 -11.60 -9.55 -16.14
CA SER A 140 -11.52 -9.53 -17.60
C SER A 140 -11.85 -8.14 -18.16
N HIS A 141 -10.98 -7.62 -19.04
CA HIS A 141 -11.21 -6.47 -19.94
C HIS A 141 -11.42 -5.06 -19.33
N LYS A 142 -10.59 -4.62 -18.38
CA LYS A 142 -10.49 -3.20 -17.96
C LYS A 142 -9.29 -2.43 -18.57
N SER A 143 -8.55 -3.03 -19.50
CA SER A 143 -7.24 -2.55 -19.95
C SER A 143 -7.26 -1.37 -20.94
N GLU A 144 -8.37 -1.14 -21.67
CA GLU A 144 -8.37 -0.20 -22.80
C GLU A 144 -8.79 1.24 -22.44
N VAL A 145 -9.58 1.44 -21.39
CA VAL A 145 -10.10 2.78 -21.01
C VAL A 145 -8.96 3.78 -20.70
N SER A 146 -7.84 3.29 -20.17
CA SER A 146 -6.67 4.14 -19.88
C SER A 146 -5.78 4.44 -21.09
N LEU A 147 -6.01 3.80 -22.26
CA LEU A 147 -5.17 3.92 -23.46
C LEU A 147 -5.50 5.18 -24.27
N THR A 148 -5.35 6.35 -23.65
CA THR A 148 -5.66 7.65 -24.25
C THR A 148 -4.48 8.23 -25.03
N GLN A 149 -4.71 9.28 -25.81
CA GLN A 149 -3.64 10.06 -26.44
C GLN A 149 -2.77 10.76 -25.40
N VAL A 150 -3.36 11.28 -24.32
CA VAL A 150 -2.61 11.80 -23.16
C VAL A 150 -1.67 10.74 -22.58
N ARG A 151 -2.13 9.50 -22.42
CA ARG A 151 -1.26 8.40 -21.97
C ARG A 151 -0.06 8.20 -22.88
N GLN A 152 -0.23 8.30 -24.21
CA GLN A 152 0.88 8.16 -25.15
C GLN A 152 1.92 9.28 -24.98
N ALA A 153 1.47 10.50 -24.68
CA ALA A 153 2.35 11.61 -24.34
C ALA A 153 3.09 11.35 -23.01
N MET A 154 2.38 10.94 -21.96
CA MET A 154 2.98 10.59 -20.67
C MET A 154 4.02 9.46 -20.78
N LEU A 155 3.83 8.48 -21.68
CA LEU A 155 4.81 7.41 -21.91
C LEU A 155 6.15 7.90 -22.48
N GLN A 156 6.21 9.12 -23.01
CA GLN A 156 7.47 9.75 -23.44
C GLN A 156 8.29 10.26 -22.25
N HIS A 157 7.70 10.36 -21.05
CA HIS A 157 8.38 10.79 -19.83
C HIS A 157 8.98 9.59 -19.08
N PRO A 158 10.31 9.51 -18.95
CA PRO A 158 10.96 8.42 -18.24
C PRO A 158 10.50 8.35 -16.77
N GLY A 159 10.04 7.17 -16.34
CA GLY A 159 9.67 6.93 -14.93
C GLY A 159 8.19 7.12 -14.60
N TYR A 160 7.34 7.61 -15.52
CA TYR A 160 5.90 7.80 -15.27
C TYR A 160 5.09 6.48 -15.17
N SER A 161 5.78 5.34 -15.24
CA SER A 161 5.34 3.97 -14.93
C SER A 161 3.84 3.80 -14.64
N HIS A 162 3.44 3.81 -13.36
CA HIS A 162 2.07 3.54 -12.93
C HIS A 162 1.16 4.76 -13.08
N ALA A 163 1.69 5.98 -12.99
CA ALA A 163 0.92 7.19 -13.25
C ALA A 163 0.28 7.15 -14.65
N THR A 164 0.97 6.68 -15.69
CA THR A 164 0.39 6.59 -17.05
C THR A 164 -0.89 5.73 -17.13
N GLN A 165 -1.13 4.84 -16.16
CA GLN A 165 -2.25 3.90 -16.15
C GLN A 165 -3.47 4.41 -15.38
N GLN A 166 -3.37 5.57 -14.72
CA GLN A 166 -4.44 6.14 -13.91
C GLN A 166 -5.06 7.33 -14.63
N LEU A 167 -6.39 7.33 -14.79
CA LEU A 167 -7.07 8.42 -15.51
C LEU A 167 -6.90 9.76 -14.78
N TYR A 168 -7.05 9.81 -13.46
CA TYR A 168 -6.89 11.07 -12.71
C TYR A 168 -5.51 11.71 -12.90
N THR A 169 -4.40 10.95 -13.02
CA THR A 169 -3.09 11.54 -13.35
C THR A 169 -2.96 11.93 -14.81
N GLN A 170 -3.68 11.26 -15.74
CA GLN A 170 -3.77 11.73 -17.13
C GLN A 170 -4.51 13.07 -17.20
N PHE A 171 -5.60 13.25 -16.45
CA PHE A 171 -6.29 14.54 -16.33
C PHE A 171 -5.36 15.64 -15.79
N LEU A 172 -4.61 15.35 -14.71
CA LEU A 172 -3.64 16.29 -14.16
C LEU A 172 -2.53 16.66 -15.15
N PHE A 173 -1.97 15.68 -15.85
CA PHE A 173 -0.98 15.92 -16.91
C PHE A 173 -1.56 16.77 -18.04
N ARG A 174 -2.81 16.53 -18.44
CA ARG A 174 -3.48 17.33 -19.47
C ARG A 174 -3.67 18.79 -19.03
N VAL A 175 -3.92 19.05 -17.75
CA VAL A 175 -3.95 20.42 -17.22
C VAL A 175 -2.57 21.08 -17.29
N GLN A 176 -1.48 20.37 -16.96
CA GLN A 176 -0.11 20.89 -17.17
C GLN A 176 0.14 21.24 -18.64
N GLN A 177 -0.28 20.36 -19.57
CA GLN A 177 -0.16 20.63 -21.01
C GLN A 177 -0.95 21.89 -21.40
N LEU A 178 -2.21 22.03 -20.99
CA LEU A 178 -3.00 23.23 -21.29
C LEU A 178 -2.39 24.51 -20.72
N LYS A 179 -1.83 24.46 -19.50
CA LYS A 179 -1.07 25.59 -18.93
C LYS A 179 0.11 25.97 -19.81
N ALA A 180 0.89 25.01 -20.30
CA ALA A 180 2.03 25.26 -21.17
C ALA A 180 1.60 25.75 -22.56
N ASP A 181 0.64 25.07 -23.19
CA ASP A 181 0.07 25.33 -24.51
C ASP A 181 -0.45 26.77 -24.66
N PHE A 182 -1.13 27.29 -23.62
CA PHE A 182 -1.68 28.65 -23.59
C PHE A 182 -0.82 29.65 -22.80
N ALA A 183 0.33 29.23 -22.27
CA ALA A 183 1.20 30.03 -21.41
C ALA A 183 0.45 30.71 -20.23
N LEU A 184 -0.46 29.97 -19.60
CA LEU A 184 -1.32 30.49 -18.52
C LEU A 184 -0.48 30.86 -17.29
N SER A 185 -0.65 32.08 -16.82
CA SER A 185 0.06 32.61 -15.66
C SER A 185 -0.48 32.02 -14.35
N ARG A 186 -1.79 31.75 -14.26
CA ARG A 186 -2.42 31.22 -13.05
C ARG A 186 -3.44 30.14 -13.33
N VAL A 187 -3.15 28.94 -12.84
CA VAL A 187 -4.04 27.77 -12.91
C VAL A 187 -4.19 27.16 -11.52
N ALA A 188 -5.43 26.87 -11.13
CA ALA A 188 -5.76 26.08 -9.96
C ALA A 188 -6.45 24.78 -10.35
N VAL A 189 -6.27 23.74 -9.55
CA VAL A 189 -6.83 22.41 -9.78
C VAL A 189 -7.48 21.90 -8.49
N GLY A 190 -8.80 21.86 -8.46
CA GLY A 190 -9.60 21.19 -7.45
C GLY A 190 -10.06 19.83 -7.97
N ILE A 191 -9.53 18.74 -7.41
CA ILE A 191 -9.75 17.39 -7.95
C ILE A 191 -10.15 16.39 -6.87
N PHE A 192 -11.23 15.65 -7.13
CA PHE A 192 -11.52 14.38 -6.45
C PHE A 192 -10.71 13.25 -7.09
N SER A 193 -9.93 12.52 -6.31
CA SER A 193 -9.11 11.41 -6.81
C SER A 193 -8.70 10.44 -5.71
N ASN A 194 -8.19 9.27 -6.13
CA ASN A 194 -7.44 8.39 -5.24
C ASN A 194 -6.12 9.07 -4.87
N GLU A 195 -5.81 9.14 -3.57
CA GLU A 195 -4.68 9.89 -3.04
C GLU A 195 -3.32 9.18 -3.23
N ARG A 196 -3.32 7.97 -3.79
CA ARG A 196 -2.11 7.15 -3.98
C ARG A 196 -1.01 7.86 -4.78
N PHE A 197 -1.32 8.79 -5.67
CA PHE A 197 -0.27 9.53 -6.37
C PHE A 197 0.55 10.44 -5.45
N LEU A 198 -0.04 10.90 -4.33
CA LEU A 198 0.64 11.73 -3.32
C LEU A 198 1.72 10.97 -2.54
N THR A 199 1.71 9.64 -2.58
CA THR A 199 2.65 8.81 -1.81
C THR A 199 3.99 8.61 -2.53
N GLY A 200 4.07 8.98 -3.81
CA GLY A 200 5.29 8.95 -4.61
C GLY A 200 5.81 7.54 -4.90
N GLY A 201 7.04 7.26 -4.47
CA GLY A 201 7.78 6.05 -4.75
C GLY A 201 8.13 5.91 -6.22
N LYS A 202 8.49 4.69 -6.65
CA LYS A 202 8.76 4.41 -8.08
C LYS A 202 7.52 4.50 -8.97
N SER A 203 6.33 4.40 -8.38
CA SER A 203 5.07 4.33 -9.10
C SER A 203 4.58 5.71 -9.54
N PHE A 204 4.66 6.69 -8.64
CA PHE A 204 4.12 8.03 -8.87
C PHE A 204 5.13 9.16 -8.62
N GLY A 205 6.27 8.89 -7.97
CA GLY A 205 7.27 9.91 -7.60
C GLY A 205 7.71 10.77 -8.78
N PRO A 206 8.18 10.20 -9.90
CA PRO A 206 8.61 11.01 -11.05
C PRO A 206 7.51 11.93 -11.61
N PHE A 207 6.25 11.46 -11.65
CA PHE A 207 5.13 12.29 -12.09
C PHE A 207 4.76 13.36 -11.07
N LEU A 208 4.75 13.02 -9.77
CA LEU A 208 4.45 13.95 -8.70
C LEU A 208 5.49 15.06 -8.62
N ASP A 209 6.77 14.72 -8.78
CA ASP A 209 7.88 15.68 -8.76
C ASP A 209 7.72 16.70 -9.90
N ASP A 210 7.47 16.23 -11.13
CA ASP A 210 7.19 17.08 -12.31
C ASP A 210 5.92 17.91 -12.15
N PHE A 211 4.82 17.32 -11.67
CA PHE A 211 3.59 18.06 -11.39
C PHE A 211 3.81 19.18 -10.37
N CYS A 212 4.66 18.94 -9.36
CA CYS A 212 5.03 19.93 -8.35
C CYS A 212 5.95 21.04 -8.87
N GLU A 213 6.54 20.91 -10.08
CA GLU A 213 7.26 22.02 -10.71
C GLU A 213 6.31 23.14 -11.16
N ASP A 214 5.09 22.76 -11.56
CA ASP A 214 4.05 23.68 -12.02
C ASP A 214 3.03 24.06 -10.94
N PHE A 215 2.79 23.18 -9.96
CA PHE A 215 1.66 23.28 -9.05
C PHE A 215 2.03 23.03 -7.59
N SER A 216 1.60 23.95 -6.72
CA SER A 216 1.80 23.85 -5.26
C SER A 216 0.53 23.36 -4.57
N PHE A 217 0.63 22.28 -3.78
CA PHE A 217 -0.46 21.82 -2.92
C PHE A 217 -0.86 22.90 -1.91
N GLN A 218 -2.17 23.19 -1.82
CA GLN A 218 -2.73 24.20 -0.91
C GLN A 218 -3.46 23.57 0.26
N SER A 219 -4.33 22.61 -0.02
CA SER A 219 -5.07 21.87 0.99
C SER A 219 -5.84 20.70 0.39
N GLY A 220 -6.41 19.87 1.26
CA GLY A 220 -7.32 18.82 0.85
C GLY A 220 -8.06 18.21 2.04
N PHE A 221 -9.06 17.41 1.72
CA PHE A 221 -9.71 16.52 2.67
C PHE A 221 -9.78 15.10 2.14
N PHE A 222 -9.94 14.15 3.05
CA PHE A 222 -9.93 12.72 2.78
C PHE A 222 -11.07 12.06 3.52
N PHE A 223 -11.80 11.18 2.86
CA PHE A 223 -12.95 10.49 3.42
C PHE A 223 -13.06 9.10 2.81
N ARG A 224 -13.88 8.28 3.44
CA ARG A 224 -14.03 6.86 3.09
C ARG A 224 -14.75 6.72 1.75
N ALA A 225 -14.26 5.82 0.89
CA ALA A 225 -14.78 5.74 -0.47
C ALA A 225 -16.24 5.23 -0.52
N SER A 226 -16.67 4.45 0.46
CA SER A 226 -18.06 3.96 0.62
C SER A 226 -19.11 5.05 0.80
N GLU A 227 -18.69 6.29 1.08
CA GLU A 227 -19.55 7.47 1.01
C GLU A 227 -20.06 7.76 -0.41
N PHE A 228 -19.40 7.21 -1.42
CA PHE A 228 -19.92 7.11 -2.78
C PHE A 228 -20.72 5.81 -2.88
N GLU A 229 -21.93 5.88 -3.45
CA GLU A 229 -22.82 4.72 -3.49
C GLU A 229 -22.14 3.49 -4.11
N GLN A 230 -22.20 2.37 -3.37
CA GLN A 230 -21.73 1.04 -3.81
C GLN A 230 -20.22 0.93 -4.07
N VAL A 231 -19.43 1.80 -3.45
CA VAL A 231 -17.97 1.72 -3.44
C VAL A 231 -17.48 0.95 -2.21
N ALA A 232 -16.38 0.20 -2.37
CA ALA A 232 -15.80 -0.60 -1.30
C ALA A 232 -15.32 0.26 -0.11
N ASP A 233 -15.49 -0.28 1.10
CA ASP A 233 -15.18 0.42 2.36
C ASP A 233 -13.68 0.42 2.74
N THR A 234 -12.84 -0.15 1.88
CA THR A 234 -11.44 -0.47 2.21
C THR A 234 -10.42 0.58 1.80
N TRP A 235 -10.86 1.66 1.15
CA TRP A 235 -10.01 2.75 0.65
C TRP A 235 -10.74 4.10 0.79
N GLY A 236 -10.04 5.21 0.57
CA GLY A 236 -10.63 6.54 0.65
C GLY A 236 -10.42 7.39 -0.60
N ILE A 237 -11.23 8.44 -0.70
CA ILE A 237 -11.19 9.43 -1.76
C ILE A 237 -10.69 10.74 -1.15
N SER A 238 -9.83 11.43 -1.89
CA SER A 238 -9.38 12.78 -1.53
C SER A 238 -10.00 13.82 -2.45
N PHE A 239 -10.31 14.99 -1.91
CA PHE A 239 -10.36 16.22 -2.68
C PHE A 239 -9.08 17.01 -2.38
N THR A 240 -8.36 17.44 -3.41
CA THR A 240 -7.13 18.23 -3.26
C THR A 240 -7.20 19.50 -4.10
N LEU A 241 -6.65 20.59 -3.57
CA LEU A 241 -6.50 21.86 -4.25
C LEU A 241 -5.01 22.16 -4.48
N TRP A 242 -4.69 22.48 -5.72
CA TRP A 242 -3.37 22.90 -6.19
C TRP A 242 -3.47 24.25 -6.89
N ASP A 243 -2.45 25.10 -6.78
CA ASP A 243 -2.39 26.42 -7.45
C ASP A 243 -0.96 26.65 -7.94
N SER A 244 -0.82 27.10 -9.19
CA SER A 244 0.45 27.33 -9.88
C SER A 244 1.22 28.57 -9.43
N GLN A 245 0.58 29.46 -8.65
CA GLN A 245 1.23 30.66 -8.09
C GLN A 245 1.36 30.63 -6.57
N ALA A 246 0.84 29.59 -5.93
CA ALA A 246 0.83 29.53 -4.48
C ALA A 246 2.12 28.92 -3.91
N ILE A 247 2.36 29.15 -2.62
CA ILE A 247 3.48 28.57 -1.89
C ILE A 247 3.16 27.11 -1.55
N ALA A 248 4.09 26.21 -1.83
CA ALA A 248 3.94 24.79 -1.52
C ALA A 248 3.72 24.56 -0.02
N ARG A 249 2.70 23.77 0.32
CA ARG A 249 2.41 23.33 1.68
C ARG A 249 2.60 21.81 1.81
N PRO A 250 2.86 21.29 3.02
CA PRO A 250 2.83 19.85 3.25
C PRO A 250 1.48 19.24 2.86
N PHE A 251 1.48 17.98 2.42
CA PHE A 251 0.28 17.23 2.05
C PHE A 251 -0.55 16.83 3.28
N ASP A 252 -1.06 17.84 3.98
CA ASP A 252 -1.93 17.70 5.14
C ASP A 252 -3.38 17.63 4.68
N LEU A 253 -3.95 16.43 4.77
CA LEU A 253 -5.35 16.14 4.46
C LEU A 253 -6.18 16.14 5.74
N GLN A 254 -7.27 16.89 5.75
CA GLN A 254 -8.28 16.79 6.81
C GLN A 254 -9.10 15.52 6.62
N VAL A 255 -9.16 14.65 7.63
CA VAL A 255 -9.91 13.39 7.53
C VAL A 255 -11.34 13.61 8.04
N LEU A 256 -12.30 13.37 7.15
CA LEU A 256 -13.72 13.64 7.35
C LEU A 256 -14.52 12.34 7.38
N ALA A 257 -15.59 12.31 8.18
CA ALA A 257 -16.54 11.20 8.28
C ALA A 257 -17.98 11.71 8.51
N ASP A 258 -18.97 10.87 8.24
CA ASP A 258 -20.40 11.13 8.54
C ASP A 258 -20.65 11.19 10.07
N ILE A 259 -21.60 12.04 10.50
CA ILE A 259 -22.03 12.23 11.90
C ILE A 259 -22.75 10.99 12.49
N SER A 260 -23.22 10.05 11.66
CA SER A 260 -23.75 8.75 12.11
C SER A 260 -22.73 7.84 12.81
N GLU A 261 -21.44 8.18 12.77
CA GLU A 261 -20.41 7.57 13.64
C GLU A 261 -20.31 8.35 14.98
N ASP A 262 -20.05 7.68 16.11
CA ASP A 262 -19.97 8.29 17.45
C ASP A 262 -18.77 9.25 17.63
N ALA A 263 -18.89 10.53 17.25
CA ALA A 263 -17.92 11.58 17.66
C ALA A 263 -18.55 13.00 17.55
N PRO A 264 -18.03 14.01 18.27
CA PRO A 264 -18.67 15.33 18.38
C PRO A 264 -18.68 16.11 17.05
N ALA A 265 -19.76 16.89 16.85
CA ALA A 265 -19.98 17.73 15.68
C ALA A 265 -18.92 18.85 15.55
N VAL A 266 -18.57 19.21 14.32
CA VAL A 266 -17.65 20.31 14.02
C VAL A 266 -18.40 21.64 14.08
N PRO A 267 -17.88 22.68 14.76
CA PRO A 267 -18.47 24.01 14.71
C PRO A 267 -18.40 24.58 13.29
N ALA A 268 -19.44 25.30 12.88
CA ALA A 268 -19.58 25.92 11.58
C ALA A 268 -18.33 26.77 11.22
N LEU A 269 -17.76 26.52 10.04
CA LEU A 269 -16.78 27.39 9.42
C LEU A 269 -17.53 28.58 8.77
N PRO A 270 -17.02 29.82 8.85
CA PRO A 270 -17.67 30.97 8.24
C PRO A 270 -17.66 30.86 6.71
N GLY A 271 -18.79 31.18 6.08
CA GLY A 271 -19.07 31.15 4.63
C GLY A 271 -20.58 31.29 4.40
N PRO A 272 -21.07 31.57 3.16
CA PRO A 272 -22.50 31.70 2.86
C PRO A 272 -23.25 30.48 3.39
N GLU A 273 -24.43 30.65 4.02
CA GLU A 273 -25.17 29.65 4.80
C GLU A 273 -25.13 28.22 4.22
N PHE A 274 -24.02 27.52 4.42
CA PHE A 274 -23.85 26.17 3.94
C PHE A 274 -24.54 25.29 4.98
N LEU A 275 -25.51 24.49 4.54
CA LEU A 275 -26.24 23.53 5.36
C LEU A 275 -25.30 22.74 6.29
N ASP A 276 -25.81 22.35 7.47
CA ASP A 276 -25.14 21.32 8.26
C ASP A 276 -24.96 20.08 7.37
N LEU A 277 -23.71 19.76 7.03
CA LEU A 277 -23.40 18.74 6.04
C LEU A 277 -23.56 17.33 6.60
N GLY A 278 -23.77 17.18 7.91
CA GLY A 278 -23.69 15.87 8.54
C GLY A 278 -22.27 15.31 8.52
N ILE A 279 -21.23 16.17 8.42
CA ILE A 279 -19.82 15.78 8.32
C ILE A 279 -19.05 16.28 9.53
N LYS A 280 -18.19 15.42 10.09
CA LYS A 280 -17.27 15.77 11.17
C LYS A 280 -15.81 15.51 10.79
N THR A 281 -14.89 16.20 11.45
CA THR A 281 -13.45 15.93 11.37
C THR A 281 -13.09 14.85 12.37
N ILE A 282 -12.50 13.76 11.90
CA ILE A 282 -12.00 12.68 12.76
C ILE A 282 -10.48 12.74 12.95
N GLY A 283 -9.79 13.60 12.18
CA GLY A 283 -8.38 13.90 12.38
C GLY A 283 -7.73 14.54 11.17
N TRP A 284 -6.40 14.47 11.14
CA TRP A 284 -5.55 14.97 10.07
C TRP A 284 -4.52 13.92 9.68
N ARG A 285 -4.26 13.79 8.39
CA ARG A 285 -3.27 12.88 7.82
C ARG A 285 -2.25 13.69 7.03
N ARG A 286 -0.98 13.62 7.44
CA ARG A 286 0.15 14.14 6.64
C ARG A 286 0.67 13.03 5.74
N VAL A 287 0.34 13.09 4.45
CA VAL A 287 0.91 12.17 3.46
C VAL A 287 2.39 12.49 3.29
N ARG A 288 3.24 11.49 3.40
CA ARG A 288 4.70 11.63 3.23
C ARG A 288 5.11 10.94 1.94
N PRO A 289 5.36 11.70 0.86
CA PRO A 289 5.85 11.10 -0.38
C PRO A 289 7.21 10.44 -0.14
N VAL A 290 7.39 9.25 -0.69
CA VAL A 290 8.69 8.55 -0.68
C VAL A 290 9.42 8.88 -1.97
N SER A 291 10.61 9.47 -1.89
CA SER A 291 11.39 9.77 -3.11
C SER A 291 11.77 8.49 -3.86
N PRO A 292 11.90 8.54 -5.20
CA PRO A 292 12.39 7.41 -5.99
C PRO A 292 13.74 6.89 -5.45
N GLY A 293 13.85 5.57 -5.26
CA GLY A 293 15.07 4.94 -4.71
C GLY A 293 15.19 4.98 -3.19
N LYS A 294 14.23 5.59 -2.47
CA LYS A 294 14.19 5.68 -1.01
C LYS A 294 13.09 4.81 -0.39
N ALA A 295 12.52 3.87 -1.14
CA ALA A 295 11.51 2.95 -0.62
C ALA A 295 12.15 1.82 0.20
N LEU A 296 11.37 1.19 1.09
CA LEU A 296 11.83 0.07 1.91
C LEU A 296 12.38 -1.08 1.04
N SER A 297 11.71 -1.42 -0.07
CA SER A 297 12.20 -2.47 -0.96
C SER A 297 13.50 -2.12 -1.67
N ASP A 298 13.81 -0.84 -1.87
CA ASP A 298 15.10 -0.40 -2.41
C ASP A 298 16.22 -0.65 -1.40
N TRP A 299 15.97 -0.31 -0.13
CA TRP A 299 16.91 -0.59 0.96
C TRP A 299 17.15 -2.09 1.14
N VAL A 300 16.11 -2.93 1.10
CA VAL A 300 16.30 -4.40 1.17
C VAL A 300 17.13 -4.93 0.00
N LYS A 301 17.01 -4.32 -1.19
CA LYS A 301 17.67 -4.78 -2.42
C LYS A 301 19.05 -4.19 -2.66
N GLU A 302 19.54 -3.29 -1.82
CA GLU A 302 20.84 -2.63 -2.01
C GLU A 302 22.00 -3.63 -2.14
N PHE A 303 21.99 -4.69 -1.33
CA PHE A 303 22.98 -5.78 -1.37
C PHE A 303 22.65 -6.88 -2.37
N VAL A 304 21.54 -6.78 -3.10
CA VAL A 304 21.20 -7.75 -4.14
C VAL A 304 21.89 -7.32 -5.43
N PRO A 305 22.80 -8.14 -5.99
CA PRO A 305 23.44 -7.82 -7.26
C PRO A 305 22.38 -7.61 -8.35
N ARG A 306 22.63 -6.69 -9.29
CA ARG A 306 21.70 -6.43 -10.42
C ARG A 306 21.38 -7.70 -11.24
N ARG A 307 22.30 -8.65 -11.28
CA ARG A 307 22.15 -9.98 -11.89
C ARG A 307 22.64 -11.04 -10.90
N PRO A 308 21.80 -11.48 -9.95
CA PRO A 308 22.22 -12.47 -8.98
C PRO A 308 22.46 -13.81 -9.69
N LEU A 309 23.54 -14.50 -9.32
CA LEU A 309 23.73 -15.90 -9.71
C LEU A 309 22.56 -16.69 -9.14
N LYS A 310 21.90 -17.49 -9.97
CA LYS A 310 20.80 -18.34 -9.53
C LYS A 310 21.34 -19.57 -8.83
N ALA A 311 20.62 -20.05 -7.82
CA ALA A 311 20.87 -21.36 -7.24
C ALA A 311 20.70 -22.45 -8.32
N ALA A 312 21.50 -23.52 -8.21
CA ALA A 312 21.32 -24.69 -9.05
C ALA A 312 19.97 -25.36 -8.74
N GLU A 313 19.21 -25.68 -9.77
CA GLU A 313 17.99 -26.48 -9.63
C GLU A 313 18.34 -27.98 -9.51
N PRO A 314 17.48 -28.77 -8.84
CA PRO A 314 16.18 -28.39 -8.29
C PRO A 314 16.23 -27.92 -6.82
N TYR A 315 15.31 -27.03 -6.48
CA TYR A 315 14.94 -26.69 -5.11
C TYR A 315 13.42 -26.56 -5.04
N VAL A 316 12.81 -26.95 -3.92
CA VAL A 316 11.35 -26.95 -3.76
C VAL A 316 10.81 -25.52 -3.79
N ARG A 317 9.85 -25.22 -4.67
CA ARG A 317 9.14 -23.94 -4.65
C ARG A 317 7.85 -24.09 -3.86
N LEU A 318 7.60 -23.15 -2.96
CA LEU A 318 6.47 -23.17 -2.04
C LEU A 318 5.34 -22.23 -2.49
N SER A 319 4.10 -22.60 -2.21
CA SER A 319 2.89 -21.75 -2.29
C SER A 319 2.36 -21.39 -0.90
N ASN A 320 2.81 -22.10 0.14
CA ASN A 320 2.58 -21.83 1.56
C ASN A 320 3.70 -22.51 2.37
N ALA A 321 3.70 -22.39 3.71
CA ALA A 321 4.71 -23.00 4.58
C ALA A 321 4.97 -24.49 4.28
N LEU A 322 3.91 -25.29 4.09
CA LEU A 322 4.05 -26.73 3.83
C LEU A 322 3.59 -27.18 2.43
N GLN A 323 3.16 -26.24 1.59
CA GLN A 323 2.59 -26.58 0.28
C GLN A 323 3.58 -26.27 -0.83
N VAL A 324 3.83 -27.28 -1.66
CA VAL A 324 4.60 -27.13 -2.90
C VAL A 324 3.77 -26.36 -3.92
N ASN A 325 4.42 -25.47 -4.66
CA ASN A 325 3.81 -24.74 -5.75
C ASN A 325 3.58 -25.68 -6.95
N SER A 326 2.33 -25.78 -7.38
CA SER A 326 1.90 -26.59 -8.53
C SER A 326 1.63 -25.77 -9.80
N ALA A 327 1.99 -24.48 -9.84
CA ALA A 327 1.76 -23.65 -11.01
C ALA A 327 2.69 -24.09 -12.15
N ALA A 328 2.18 -24.07 -13.39
CA ALA A 328 2.95 -24.45 -14.58
C ALA A 328 4.17 -23.54 -14.84
N SER A 329 4.17 -22.32 -14.31
CA SER A 329 5.27 -21.35 -14.49
C SER A 329 5.47 -20.51 -13.21
N PRO A 330 6.12 -21.08 -12.18
CA PRO A 330 6.40 -20.36 -10.95
C PRO A 330 7.47 -19.28 -11.19
N ARG A 331 7.31 -18.12 -10.55
CA ARG A 331 8.18 -16.94 -10.79
C ARG A 331 9.31 -16.81 -9.79
N GLY A 332 9.10 -17.24 -8.53
CA GLY A 332 10.11 -17.13 -7.48
C GLY A 332 11.33 -18.01 -7.74
N SER A 333 12.51 -17.43 -7.54
CA SER A 333 13.78 -18.15 -7.62
C SER A 333 14.70 -17.78 -6.45
N LEU A 334 15.64 -18.68 -6.17
CA LEU A 334 16.69 -18.47 -5.18
C LEU A 334 17.97 -18.00 -5.87
N ALA A 335 18.63 -17.01 -5.27
CA ALA A 335 20.02 -16.71 -5.55
C ALA A 335 20.94 -17.82 -5.01
N ALA A 336 22.13 -17.97 -5.57
CA ALA A 336 23.14 -18.88 -5.06
C ALA A 336 23.48 -18.55 -3.59
N GLY A 337 23.56 -19.58 -2.74
CA GLY A 337 23.78 -19.42 -1.30
C GLY A 337 22.57 -18.91 -0.51
N ALA A 338 21.41 -18.73 -1.15
CA ALA A 338 20.19 -18.39 -0.42
C ALA A 338 19.63 -19.59 0.35
N PHE A 339 19.17 -19.34 1.57
CA PHE A 339 18.53 -20.32 2.45
C PHE A 339 17.06 -20.00 2.70
N GLY A 340 16.51 -19.00 2.02
CA GLY A 340 15.12 -18.62 2.16
C GLY A 340 14.66 -17.58 1.14
N PHE A 341 13.41 -17.16 1.29
CA PHE A 341 12.80 -16.15 0.44
C PHE A 341 11.93 -15.20 1.27
N PHE A 342 12.15 -13.91 1.09
CA PHE A 342 11.33 -12.84 1.66
C PHE A 342 10.34 -12.36 0.60
N GLN A 343 9.08 -12.75 0.74
CA GLN A 343 7.99 -12.18 -0.05
C GLN A 343 7.69 -10.76 0.46
N ASN A 344 7.71 -9.79 -0.45
CA ASN A 344 7.46 -8.38 -0.17
C ASN A 344 6.79 -7.72 -1.37
N ASN A 345 5.46 -7.85 -1.48
CA ASN A 345 4.70 -7.26 -2.58
C ASN A 345 4.33 -5.80 -2.29
N SER A 346 4.80 -4.86 -3.11
CA SER A 346 4.64 -3.40 -2.92
C SER A 346 5.24 -2.89 -1.60
N ASP A 347 5.55 -1.61 -1.49
CA ASP A 347 5.94 -0.97 -0.21
C ASP A 347 4.74 -0.34 0.52
N SER A 348 3.52 -0.53 0.02
CA SER A 348 2.30 0.02 0.64
C SER A 348 1.89 -0.70 1.93
N VAL A 349 1.36 0.03 2.90
CA VAL A 349 0.86 -0.50 4.19
C VAL A 349 -0.16 -1.62 4.00
N GLU A 350 -1.14 -1.47 3.11
CA GLU A 350 -2.24 -2.43 2.87
C GLU A 350 -1.75 -3.85 2.52
N HIS A 351 -0.58 -3.96 1.88
CA HIS A 351 -0.02 -5.24 1.46
C HIS A 351 0.67 -5.99 2.61
N SER A 352 0.93 -5.34 3.74
CA SER A 352 1.69 -5.91 4.86
C SER A 352 0.98 -7.06 5.55
N GLY A 353 -0.35 -7.04 5.60
CA GLY A 353 -1.14 -8.12 6.21
C GLY A 353 -0.95 -9.47 5.47
N ARG A 354 -1.10 -9.47 4.15
CA ARG A 354 -1.20 -10.71 3.35
C ARG A 354 0.04 -11.05 2.52
N TYR A 355 0.80 -10.06 2.05
CA TYR A 355 1.83 -10.27 1.03
C TYR A 355 3.26 -9.99 1.53
N VAL A 356 3.44 -10.13 2.84
CA VAL A 356 4.73 -10.06 3.52
C VAL A 356 4.92 -11.35 4.31
N ALA A 357 5.90 -12.16 3.91
CA ALA A 357 6.17 -13.47 4.49
C ALA A 357 7.62 -13.90 4.28
N LEU A 358 8.13 -14.73 5.20
CA LEU A 358 9.46 -15.34 5.12
C LEU A 358 9.30 -16.85 4.98
N TYR A 359 10.04 -17.45 4.05
CA TYR A 359 10.01 -18.87 3.71
C TYR A 359 11.41 -19.47 3.76
N SER A 360 11.52 -20.76 4.08
CA SER A 360 12.78 -21.52 4.05
C SER A 360 13.22 -21.95 2.64
N SER A 361 12.42 -21.62 1.61
CA SER A 361 12.74 -21.87 0.21
C SER A 361 12.07 -20.82 -0.70
N ALA A 362 12.25 -20.94 -2.02
CA ALA A 362 11.60 -20.04 -2.99
C ALA A 362 10.07 -20.03 -2.86
N PHE A 363 9.47 -18.86 -3.09
CA PHE A 363 8.01 -18.68 -3.09
C PHE A 363 7.45 -18.44 -4.49
N GLY A 364 6.46 -19.23 -4.91
CA GLY A 364 6.04 -19.35 -6.32
C GLY A 364 5.49 -18.08 -6.97
N SER A 365 4.94 -17.13 -6.22
CA SER A 365 4.40 -15.88 -6.80
C SER A 365 5.46 -14.84 -7.16
N GLY A 366 6.70 -15.00 -6.68
CA GLY A 366 7.76 -13.99 -6.83
C GLY A 366 7.55 -12.80 -5.91
N ASN A 367 7.78 -11.59 -6.42
CA ASN A 367 7.60 -10.30 -5.70
C ASN A 367 8.32 -10.28 -4.33
N GLY A 368 9.61 -10.58 -4.35
CA GLY A 368 10.41 -10.73 -3.14
C GLY A 368 11.91 -10.75 -3.43
N VAL A 369 12.68 -11.12 -2.42
CA VAL A 369 14.15 -11.19 -2.45
C VAL A 369 14.60 -12.50 -1.80
N SER A 370 15.63 -13.13 -2.35
CA SER A 370 16.25 -14.31 -1.73
C SER A 370 16.95 -13.92 -0.43
N VAL A 371 16.75 -14.71 0.61
CA VAL A 371 17.40 -14.53 1.90
C VAL A 371 18.74 -15.24 1.86
N THR A 372 19.80 -14.45 1.98
CA THR A 372 21.20 -14.85 2.07
C THR A 372 21.77 -14.27 3.36
N GLU A 373 23.00 -14.62 3.72
CA GLU A 373 23.68 -14.01 4.86
C GLU A 373 23.70 -12.47 4.78
N GLN A 374 23.92 -11.91 3.57
CA GLN A 374 23.99 -10.46 3.35
C GLN A 374 22.63 -9.76 3.42
N THR A 375 21.55 -10.43 3.01
CA THR A 375 20.21 -9.84 2.95
C THR A 375 19.36 -10.14 4.18
N PHE A 376 19.78 -11.11 5.02
CA PHE A 376 19.00 -11.64 6.13
C PHE A 376 18.45 -10.58 7.09
N THR A 377 19.32 -9.74 7.66
CA THR A 377 18.91 -8.75 8.65
C THR A 377 17.95 -7.73 8.06
N ARG A 378 18.19 -7.28 6.82
CA ARG A 378 17.29 -6.33 6.13
C ARG A 378 15.93 -6.96 5.80
N CYS A 379 15.90 -8.23 5.39
CA CYS A 379 14.65 -8.98 5.21
C CYS A 379 13.88 -9.13 6.52
N ALA A 380 14.56 -9.45 7.63
CA ALA A 380 13.93 -9.56 8.95
C ALA A 380 13.38 -8.22 9.45
N VAL A 381 14.14 -7.13 9.29
CA VAL A 381 13.70 -5.76 9.62
C VAL A 381 12.50 -5.35 8.79
N ALA A 382 12.56 -5.49 7.46
CA ALA A 382 11.44 -5.15 6.58
C ALA A 382 10.19 -5.98 6.89
N PHE A 383 10.35 -7.28 7.20
CA PHE A 383 9.26 -8.12 7.67
C PHE A 383 8.66 -7.59 8.97
N ALA A 384 9.49 -7.39 9.99
CA ALA A 384 9.05 -7.05 11.33
C ALA A 384 8.40 -5.66 11.40
N VAL A 385 9.01 -4.65 10.78
CA VAL A 385 8.46 -3.28 10.71
C VAL A 385 7.05 -3.32 10.12
N ARG A 386 6.89 -3.94 8.95
CA ARG A 386 5.61 -3.98 8.24
C ARG A 386 4.51 -4.69 9.01
N LYS A 387 4.85 -5.77 9.72
CA LYS A 387 3.91 -6.54 10.54
C LYS A 387 3.61 -5.88 11.88
N ALA A 388 4.59 -5.22 12.49
CA ALA A 388 4.47 -4.56 13.78
C ALA A 388 3.65 -3.27 13.68
N THR A 389 3.80 -2.53 12.59
CA THR A 389 3.08 -1.26 12.35
C THR A 389 1.83 -1.42 11.50
N PHE A 390 1.42 -2.65 11.16
CA PHE A 390 0.18 -2.87 10.41
C PHE A 390 -1.02 -2.43 11.26
N PRO A 391 -1.85 -1.48 10.77
CA PRO A 391 -3.01 -1.01 11.50
C PRO A 391 -4.12 -2.07 11.49
N ASP A 392 -5.16 -1.85 12.30
CA ASP A 392 -6.36 -2.66 12.23
C ASP A 392 -7.02 -2.52 10.85
N PHE A 393 -7.66 -3.59 10.37
CA PHE A 393 -8.27 -3.60 9.03
C PHE A 393 -9.28 -2.48 8.81
N LYS A 394 -10.01 -2.06 9.86
CA LYS A 394 -10.96 -0.95 9.84
C LYS A 394 -10.32 0.42 9.62
N ASP A 395 -9.01 0.56 9.88
CA ASP A 395 -8.27 1.83 9.78
C ASP A 395 -7.40 1.88 8.51
N LEU A 396 -7.37 0.79 7.72
CA LEU A 396 -6.59 0.70 6.49
C LEU A 396 -7.03 1.69 5.42
N TRP A 397 -8.31 2.09 5.39
CA TRP A 397 -8.76 3.09 4.42
C TRP A 397 -8.03 4.44 4.61
N VAL A 398 -7.52 4.73 5.81
CA VAL A 398 -6.78 5.97 6.12
C VAL A 398 -5.33 5.91 5.67
N THR A 399 -4.62 4.81 5.93
CA THR A 399 -3.15 4.74 5.78
C THR A 399 -2.67 3.65 4.83
N GLY A 400 -3.58 2.86 4.26
CA GLY A 400 -3.26 1.67 3.46
C GLY A 400 -2.38 1.97 2.24
N HIS A 401 -2.55 3.14 1.64
CA HIS A 401 -1.77 3.60 0.49
C HIS A 401 -0.39 4.17 0.83
N ASP A 402 -0.11 4.47 2.10
CA ASP A 402 1.20 4.98 2.49
C ASP A 402 2.30 3.98 2.16
N LEU A 403 3.46 4.49 1.77
CA LEU A 403 4.63 3.69 1.45
C LEU A 403 5.60 3.66 2.62
N PHE A 404 6.16 2.49 2.91
CA PHE A 404 7.32 2.37 3.80
C PHE A 404 8.57 2.92 3.10
N SER A 405 9.25 3.86 3.77
CA SER A 405 10.55 4.38 3.35
C SER A 405 11.71 3.53 3.87
N ALA A 406 12.87 3.70 3.23
CA ALA A 406 14.15 3.27 3.77
C ALA A 406 14.40 3.93 5.13
N PRO A 407 15.13 3.25 6.04
CA PRO A 407 15.44 3.81 7.35
C PRO A 407 16.35 5.02 7.29
N ILE A 408 16.22 5.88 8.28
CA ILE A 408 17.25 6.84 8.68
C ILE A 408 18.18 6.08 9.62
N VAL A 409 19.24 5.51 9.07
CA VAL A 409 20.24 4.76 9.84
C VAL A 409 21.22 5.76 10.46
N PRO A 410 21.33 5.87 11.80
CA PRO A 410 22.26 6.79 12.44
C PRO A 410 23.73 6.33 12.27
N ASP A 411 23.99 5.03 12.48
CA ASP A 411 25.24 4.29 12.24
C ASP A 411 24.90 2.78 12.31
N GLU A 412 25.52 1.92 11.49
CA GLU A 412 25.34 0.47 11.57
C GLU A 412 25.90 -0.13 12.88
N ALA A 413 26.84 0.57 13.52
CA ALA A 413 27.40 0.19 14.82
C ALA A 413 26.59 0.74 16.02
N ASP A 414 25.53 1.52 15.79
CA ASP A 414 24.73 2.11 16.87
C ASP A 414 24.07 0.98 17.73
N PRO A 415 24.26 0.96 19.06
CA PRO A 415 23.69 -0.08 19.90
C PRO A 415 22.16 -0.15 19.88
N ALA A 416 21.45 0.96 19.71
CA ALA A 416 20.00 0.98 19.57
C ALA A 416 19.57 0.38 18.23
N TRP A 417 20.32 0.63 17.16
CA TRP A 417 20.11 0.01 15.86
C TRP A 417 20.33 -1.51 15.90
N LEU A 418 21.42 -1.96 16.52
CA LEU A 418 21.72 -3.40 16.69
C LEU A 418 20.65 -4.11 17.53
N ARG A 419 20.18 -3.50 18.63
CA ARG A 419 19.05 -4.00 19.44
C ARG A 419 17.78 -4.12 18.62
N PHE A 420 17.47 -3.11 17.81
CA PHE A 420 16.32 -3.12 16.92
C PHE A 420 16.39 -4.24 15.86
N ILE A 421 17.56 -4.47 15.25
CA ILE A 421 17.75 -5.60 14.34
C ILE A 421 17.50 -6.92 15.07
N TYR A 422 18.06 -7.08 16.27
CA TYR A 422 17.88 -8.29 17.08
C TYR A 422 16.38 -8.54 17.38
N ASP A 423 15.66 -7.49 17.79
CA ASP A 423 14.22 -7.54 18.04
C ASP A 423 13.44 -7.95 16.77
N CYS A 424 13.81 -7.39 15.62
CA CYS A 424 13.18 -7.72 14.33
C CYS A 424 13.44 -9.17 13.92
N VAL A 425 14.65 -9.69 14.14
CA VAL A 425 14.98 -11.10 13.87
C VAL A 425 14.11 -12.01 14.72
N VAL A 426 14.05 -11.78 16.04
CA VAL A 426 13.21 -12.59 16.94
C VAL A 426 11.72 -12.49 16.58
N PHE A 427 11.23 -11.28 16.29
CA PHE A 427 9.86 -11.06 15.83
C PHE A 427 9.55 -11.86 14.56
N SER A 428 10.49 -11.92 13.62
CA SER A 428 10.33 -12.60 12.33
C SER A 428 10.16 -14.13 12.42
N LEU A 429 10.49 -14.70 13.58
CA LEU A 429 10.32 -16.13 13.86
C LEU A 429 8.92 -16.48 14.38
N ALA A 430 8.19 -15.51 14.92
CA ALA A 430 7.01 -15.74 15.77
C ALA A 430 5.72 -15.06 15.28
N SER A 431 5.77 -14.28 14.19
CA SER A 431 4.55 -13.63 13.69
C SER A 431 3.57 -14.67 13.13
N ARG A 432 2.38 -14.76 13.73
CA ARG A 432 1.26 -15.59 13.24
C ARG A 432 0.89 -15.29 11.79
N SER A 433 1.09 -14.05 11.36
CA SER A 433 0.95 -13.67 9.95
C SER A 433 2.33 -13.53 9.30
N GLY A 434 2.69 -14.49 8.45
CA GLY A 434 3.83 -14.39 7.54
C GLY A 434 5.13 -15.07 7.98
N SER A 435 5.25 -15.56 9.21
CA SER A 435 6.36 -16.47 9.56
C SER A 435 6.04 -17.85 8.99
N ARG A 436 6.45 -18.10 7.75
CA ARG A 436 6.17 -19.33 6.98
C ARG A 436 7.42 -20.19 6.84
N GLN A 437 8.46 -19.90 7.61
CA GLN A 437 9.67 -20.70 7.65
C GLN A 437 9.31 -22.08 8.21
N SER A 438 9.67 -23.10 7.47
CA SER A 438 9.28 -24.48 7.70
C SER A 438 10.40 -25.43 7.28
N ALA A 439 10.32 -26.65 7.80
CA ALA A 439 11.16 -27.77 7.41
C ALA A 439 10.29 -28.86 6.79
N LEU A 440 10.72 -29.35 5.62
CA LEU A 440 10.07 -30.45 4.91
C LEU A 440 11.12 -31.53 4.64
N ARG A 441 10.71 -32.79 4.73
CA ARG A 441 11.56 -33.93 4.38
C ARG A 441 10.95 -34.68 3.22
N ARG A 442 11.80 -35.19 2.33
CA ARG A 442 11.41 -36.13 1.28
C ARG A 442 10.28 -35.61 0.39
N VAL A 443 10.41 -34.36 -0.04
CA VAL A 443 9.43 -33.70 -0.93
C VAL A 443 9.69 -34.13 -2.36
N ASP A 444 8.70 -34.78 -2.98
CA ASP A 444 8.73 -35.08 -4.41
C ASP A 444 8.59 -33.78 -5.22
N TYR A 445 9.65 -33.39 -5.93
CA TYR A 445 9.68 -32.19 -6.74
C TYR A 445 10.50 -32.41 -8.02
N LEU A 446 9.89 -32.17 -9.18
CA LEU A 446 10.51 -32.35 -10.50
C LEU A 446 11.15 -33.74 -10.69
N GLY A 447 10.51 -34.78 -10.16
CA GLY A 447 10.99 -36.17 -10.25
C GLY A 447 12.16 -36.51 -9.33
N GLN A 448 12.50 -35.63 -8.38
CA GLN A 448 13.52 -35.86 -7.35
C GLN A 448 12.92 -35.72 -5.95
N GLU A 449 13.43 -36.51 -5.00
CA GLU A 449 13.10 -36.39 -3.59
C GLU A 449 14.06 -35.37 -2.96
N LEU A 450 13.52 -34.25 -2.45
CA LEU A 450 14.31 -33.12 -1.92
C LEU A 450 13.88 -32.74 -0.49
N ASP A 451 14.83 -32.23 0.28
CA ASP A 451 14.54 -31.67 1.60
C ASP A 451 14.48 -30.14 1.56
N VAL A 452 13.62 -29.57 2.40
CA VAL A 452 13.63 -28.14 2.73
C VAL A 452 14.14 -28.01 4.17
N LEU A 453 15.36 -27.50 4.32
CA LEU A 453 15.97 -27.24 5.62
C LEU A 453 15.53 -25.87 6.12
N ASN A 454 15.23 -25.76 7.42
CA ASN A 454 14.84 -24.50 8.03
C ASN A 454 16.04 -23.83 8.70
N GLU A 455 16.80 -23.06 7.92
CA GLU A 455 17.93 -22.28 8.45
C GLU A 455 17.50 -21.14 9.39
N PHE A 456 16.18 -20.90 9.55
CA PHE A 456 15.63 -19.98 10.55
C PHE A 456 15.37 -20.59 11.92
N PHE A 457 15.59 -21.90 12.10
CA PHE A 457 15.42 -22.52 13.40
C PHE A 457 16.43 -21.94 14.42
N PHE A 458 15.96 -21.71 15.64
CA PHE A 458 16.58 -20.79 16.61
C PHE A 458 17.09 -21.46 17.88
N LEU A 459 16.95 -22.79 18.00
CA LEU A 459 17.50 -23.57 19.11
C LEU A 459 18.71 -24.37 18.66
N PRO A 460 19.66 -24.66 19.57
CA PRO A 460 20.77 -25.51 19.25
C PRO A 460 20.33 -26.93 19.02
N SER A 461 20.99 -27.63 18.10
CA SER A 461 20.63 -29.01 17.74
C SER A 461 20.65 -29.94 18.96
N ARG A 462 21.65 -29.77 19.84
CA ARG A 462 21.78 -30.51 21.11
C ARG A 462 20.56 -30.37 22.03
N ARG A 463 19.90 -29.21 22.06
CA ARG A 463 18.70 -29.01 22.90
C ARG A 463 17.57 -29.89 22.42
N VAL A 464 17.38 -29.98 21.11
CA VAL A 464 16.37 -30.85 20.50
C VAL A 464 16.74 -32.32 20.64
N THR A 465 18.02 -32.67 20.54
CA THR A 465 18.52 -34.03 20.84
C THR A 465 18.14 -34.48 22.24
N ASN A 466 18.43 -33.69 23.26
CA ASN A 466 18.08 -34.04 24.65
C ASN A 466 16.57 -34.25 24.80
N LEU A 467 15.74 -33.36 24.23
CA LEU A 467 14.28 -33.51 24.26
C LEU A 467 13.80 -34.77 23.54
N ALA A 468 14.44 -35.14 22.42
CA ALA A 468 14.13 -36.35 21.66
C ALA A 468 14.46 -37.62 22.45
N GLU A 469 15.61 -37.64 23.13
CA GLU A 469 16.07 -38.76 23.94
C GLU A 469 15.20 -38.94 25.19
N ASP A 470 14.91 -37.86 25.91
CA ASP A 470 14.08 -37.86 27.12
C ASP A 470 12.68 -38.45 26.83
N LEU A 471 12.11 -38.12 25.67
CA LEU A 471 10.79 -38.59 25.23
C LEU A 471 10.84 -39.85 24.36
N LYS A 472 12.03 -40.40 24.10
CA LYS A 472 12.26 -41.59 23.27
C LYS A 472 11.58 -41.49 21.89
N LEU A 473 11.89 -40.43 21.15
CA LEU A 473 11.31 -40.13 19.83
C LEU A 473 12.26 -40.58 18.69
N PRO A 474 12.23 -41.85 18.25
CA PRO A 474 13.24 -42.40 17.34
C PRO A 474 13.26 -41.72 15.97
N VAL A 475 12.11 -41.26 15.48
CA VAL A 475 12.01 -40.56 14.19
C VAL A 475 12.80 -39.24 14.23
N LEU A 476 12.73 -38.51 15.35
CA LEU A 476 13.44 -37.24 15.50
C LEU A 476 14.93 -37.46 15.73
N THR A 477 15.31 -38.50 16.48
CA THR A 477 16.72 -38.90 16.64
C THR A 477 17.35 -39.27 15.30
N ALA A 478 16.62 -39.96 14.42
CA ALA A 478 17.07 -40.28 13.07
C ALA A 478 17.24 -39.01 12.20
N ASP A 479 16.27 -38.08 12.23
CA ASP A 479 16.38 -36.82 11.49
C ASP A 479 17.56 -35.96 11.98
N LEU A 480 17.79 -35.91 13.30
CA LEU A 480 18.94 -35.24 13.92
C LEU A 480 20.27 -35.91 13.53
N ALA A 481 20.32 -37.23 13.38
CA ALA A 481 21.55 -37.91 12.97
C ALA A 481 21.99 -37.53 11.54
N ILE A 482 21.03 -37.21 10.67
CA ILE A 482 21.29 -36.86 9.26
C ILE A 482 21.44 -35.34 9.09
N HIS A 483 20.56 -34.57 9.70
CA HIS A 483 20.43 -33.12 9.47
C HIS A 483 20.78 -32.26 10.67
N GLY A 484 21.14 -32.86 11.81
CA GLY A 484 21.45 -32.16 13.05
C GLY A 484 22.73 -31.34 12.93
N LYS A 485 22.56 -30.03 12.87
CA LYS A 485 23.64 -29.03 12.89
C LYS A 485 23.08 -27.71 13.37
N GLU A 486 23.95 -26.80 13.78
CA GLU A 486 23.52 -25.44 14.09
C GLU A 486 22.99 -24.74 12.84
N ARG A 487 21.79 -24.16 12.96
CA ARG A 487 21.16 -23.40 11.88
C ARG A 487 21.68 -21.97 11.86
N PHE A 488 21.56 -21.33 10.69
CA PHE A 488 22.04 -19.97 10.47
C PHE A 488 21.51 -18.99 11.53
N VAL A 489 20.20 -18.96 11.77
CA VAL A 489 19.60 -17.97 12.70
C VAL A 489 19.99 -18.22 14.15
N PHE A 490 20.08 -19.46 14.61
CA PHE A 490 20.63 -19.74 15.95
C PHE A 490 22.05 -19.18 16.09
N SER A 491 22.93 -19.46 15.12
CA SER A 491 24.32 -18.98 15.13
C SER A 491 24.39 -17.45 15.13
N TRP A 492 23.51 -16.79 14.35
CA TRP A 492 23.40 -15.33 14.32
C TRP A 492 22.94 -14.76 15.65
N LEU A 493 21.94 -15.36 16.30
CA LEU A 493 21.42 -14.91 17.60
C LEU A 493 22.49 -15.00 18.70
N GLU A 494 23.29 -16.07 18.71
CA GLU A 494 24.39 -16.23 19.67
C GLU A 494 25.50 -15.21 19.43
N ALA A 495 25.91 -15.02 18.17
CA ALA A 495 26.91 -14.01 17.81
C ALA A 495 26.48 -12.58 18.17
N ASN A 496 25.18 -12.30 18.21
CA ASN A 496 24.60 -10.99 18.49
C ASN A 496 23.93 -10.89 19.87
N ALA A 497 24.22 -11.81 20.80
CA ALA A 497 23.54 -11.90 22.09
C ALA A 497 23.64 -10.62 22.94
N ALA A 498 24.66 -9.78 22.73
CA ALA A 498 24.81 -8.49 23.41
C ALA A 498 23.69 -7.48 23.06
N ALA A 499 23.01 -7.64 21.92
CA ALA A 499 21.90 -6.80 21.48
C ALA A 499 20.52 -7.31 21.95
N LYS A 500 20.47 -8.45 22.67
CA LYS A 500 19.24 -9.10 23.13
C LYS A 500 18.48 -8.25 24.14
N THR A 501 17.28 -7.81 23.79
CA THR A 501 16.39 -7.06 24.69
C THR A 501 15.60 -7.99 25.61
N SER A 502 14.99 -7.42 26.66
CA SER A 502 14.12 -8.17 27.57
C SER A 502 12.90 -8.78 26.87
N SER A 503 12.25 -8.02 25.99
CA SER A 503 11.08 -8.50 25.23
C SER A 503 11.46 -9.57 24.22
N ALA A 504 12.60 -9.43 23.53
CA ALA A 504 13.11 -10.48 22.65
C ALA A 504 13.49 -11.75 23.42
N LYS A 505 14.13 -11.62 24.59
CA LYS A 505 14.45 -12.76 25.46
C LYS A 505 13.18 -13.49 25.91
N ARG A 506 12.13 -12.77 26.31
CA ARG A 506 10.85 -13.33 26.73
C ARG A 506 10.18 -14.11 25.60
N LEU A 507 10.13 -13.54 24.40
CA LEU A 507 9.54 -14.24 23.25
C LEU A 507 10.36 -15.47 22.82
N LEU A 508 11.70 -15.39 22.84
CA LEU A 508 12.54 -16.57 22.58
C LEU A 508 12.29 -17.70 23.59
N ALA A 509 12.07 -17.38 24.87
CA ALA A 509 11.72 -18.38 25.87
C ALA A 509 10.36 -19.05 25.56
N CYS A 510 9.36 -18.27 25.12
CA CYS A 510 8.08 -18.82 24.67
C CYS A 510 8.26 -19.73 23.45
N LEU A 511 9.11 -19.36 22.50
CA LEU A 511 9.38 -20.20 21.32
C LEU A 511 10.10 -21.50 21.70
N GLU A 512 11.04 -21.47 22.65
CA GLU A 512 11.66 -22.68 23.18
C GLU A 512 10.63 -23.58 23.87
N GLU A 513 9.75 -22.98 24.68
CA GLU A 513 8.69 -23.73 25.35
C GLU A 513 7.70 -24.35 24.37
N LEU A 514 7.37 -23.67 23.27
CA LEU A 514 6.55 -24.21 22.19
C LEU A 514 7.18 -25.46 21.58
N VAL A 515 8.49 -25.44 21.35
CA VAL A 515 9.21 -26.64 20.86
C VAL A 515 9.02 -27.78 21.85
N ALA A 516 9.29 -27.58 23.13
CA ALA A 516 9.16 -28.60 24.16
C ALA A 516 7.71 -29.12 24.31
N LEU A 517 6.72 -28.23 24.34
CA LEU A 517 5.29 -28.54 24.44
C LEU A 517 4.79 -29.43 23.30
N THR A 518 5.33 -29.23 22.10
CA THR A 518 4.90 -29.94 20.89
C THR A 518 5.71 -31.21 20.62
N MET A 519 6.77 -31.51 21.40
CA MET A 519 7.54 -32.76 21.25
C MET A 519 6.65 -34.01 21.33
N PRO A 520 5.76 -34.18 22.33
CA PRO A 520 4.92 -35.37 22.42
C PRO A 520 3.98 -35.56 21.21
N LEU A 521 3.58 -34.47 20.53
CA LEU A 521 2.68 -34.54 19.37
C LEU A 521 3.27 -35.31 18.20
N ARG A 522 4.58 -35.51 18.16
CA ARG A 522 5.28 -36.35 17.16
C ARG A 522 4.91 -37.83 17.26
N ALA A 523 4.38 -38.29 18.40
CA ALA A 523 3.86 -39.64 18.56
C ALA A 523 2.49 -39.84 17.89
N ASN A 524 1.80 -38.76 17.52
CA ASN A 524 0.56 -38.81 16.75
C ASN A 524 0.90 -38.76 15.25
N GLU A 525 0.78 -39.89 14.55
CA GLU A 525 1.16 -40.01 13.13
C GLU A 525 0.43 -39.02 12.22
N LEU A 526 -0.86 -38.76 12.48
CA LEU A 526 -1.65 -37.82 11.68
C LEU A 526 -1.12 -36.38 11.82
N LEU A 527 -0.93 -35.91 13.05
CA LEU A 527 -0.38 -34.58 13.31
C LEU A 527 1.07 -34.46 12.81
N ALA A 528 1.88 -35.49 13.05
CA ALA A 528 3.26 -35.52 12.63
C ALA A 528 3.40 -35.46 11.10
N HIS A 529 2.52 -36.14 10.36
CA HIS A 529 2.48 -36.09 8.90
C HIS A 529 1.94 -34.76 8.38
N GLU A 530 0.79 -34.30 8.90
CA GLU A 530 0.11 -33.06 8.47
C GLU A 530 1.01 -31.82 8.62
N PHE A 531 1.70 -31.72 9.75
CA PHE A 531 2.56 -30.58 10.07
C PHE A 531 4.05 -30.86 9.84
N GLN A 532 4.42 -32.02 9.29
CA GLN A 532 5.81 -32.41 9.00
C GLN A 532 6.71 -32.30 10.24
N LEU A 533 6.22 -32.76 11.40
CA LEU A 533 6.90 -32.64 12.70
C LEU A 533 8.07 -33.62 12.90
N THR A 534 8.30 -34.50 11.93
CA THR A 534 9.45 -35.40 11.89
C THR A 534 10.75 -34.65 11.69
N ALA A 535 10.70 -33.45 11.12
CA ALA A 535 11.84 -32.55 11.02
C ALA A 535 12.21 -31.94 12.38
N TRP A 536 13.49 -32.05 12.77
CA TRP A 536 13.99 -31.51 14.03
C TRP A 536 13.97 -29.98 14.09
N ASP A 537 14.09 -29.34 12.93
CA ASP A 537 14.11 -27.89 12.71
C ASP A 537 12.73 -27.34 12.27
N ALA A 538 11.64 -28.04 12.62
CA ALA A 538 10.27 -27.59 12.36
C ALA A 538 10.05 -26.16 12.86
N GLY A 539 9.55 -25.29 11.97
CA GLY A 539 9.40 -23.87 12.23
C GLY A 539 8.14 -23.51 13.02
N PHE A 540 8.04 -22.25 13.46
CA PHE A 540 6.93 -21.76 14.27
C PHE A 540 5.55 -22.07 13.67
N TRP A 541 5.39 -21.95 12.35
CA TRP A 541 4.13 -22.26 11.68
C TRP A 541 3.67 -23.71 11.90
N GLN A 542 4.62 -24.66 11.81
CA GLN A 542 4.35 -26.09 12.00
C GLN A 542 3.98 -26.38 13.45
N LEU A 543 4.79 -25.87 14.38
CA LEU A 543 4.63 -26.14 15.80
C LEU A 543 3.33 -25.51 16.35
N LEU A 544 3.05 -24.26 15.99
CA LEU A 544 1.81 -23.59 16.38
C LEU A 544 0.59 -24.28 15.78
N GLY A 545 0.62 -24.61 14.49
CA GLY A 545 -0.49 -25.30 13.83
C GLY A 545 -0.80 -26.66 14.46
N ALA A 546 0.25 -27.43 14.77
CA ALA A 546 0.10 -28.72 15.47
C ALA A 546 -0.47 -28.53 16.89
N LEU A 547 -0.02 -27.52 17.63
CA LEU A 547 -0.54 -27.21 18.96
C LEU A 547 -2.03 -26.83 18.91
N GLU A 548 -2.40 -25.91 18.00
CA GLU A 548 -3.79 -25.44 17.83
C GLU A 548 -4.71 -26.59 17.42
N GLN A 549 -4.27 -27.46 16.50
CA GLN A 549 -5.03 -28.63 16.08
C GLN A 549 -5.16 -29.65 17.22
N ALA A 550 -4.11 -29.86 18.03
CA ALA A 550 -4.14 -30.74 19.18
C ALA A 550 -5.09 -30.22 20.29
N LEU A 551 -5.09 -28.92 20.56
CA LEU A 551 -6.03 -28.26 21.47
C LEU A 551 -7.48 -28.44 20.98
N LYS A 552 -7.74 -28.12 19.72
CA LYS A 552 -9.07 -28.24 19.10
C LYS A 552 -9.61 -29.67 19.13
N SER A 553 -8.74 -30.65 18.92
CA SER A 553 -9.09 -32.07 18.92
C SER A 553 -9.09 -32.73 20.31
N HIS A 554 -8.78 -31.98 21.37
CA HIS A 554 -8.66 -32.49 22.74
C HIS A 554 -7.69 -33.67 22.82
N SER A 555 -6.54 -33.55 22.15
CA SER A 555 -5.54 -34.62 22.06
C SER A 555 -5.09 -35.06 23.46
N PRO A 556 -5.17 -36.36 23.81
CA PRO A 556 -4.75 -36.87 25.12
C PRO A 556 -3.23 -36.84 25.33
N ILE A 557 -2.46 -36.57 24.26
CA ILE A 557 -0.99 -36.49 24.28
C ILE A 557 -0.51 -35.09 24.69
N LEU A 558 -1.38 -34.08 24.55
CA LEU A 558 -1.04 -32.70 24.89
C LEU A 558 -1.32 -32.41 26.35
N ASP A 559 -0.37 -31.75 27.03
CA ASP A 559 -0.63 -31.10 28.31
C ASP A 559 -1.42 -29.81 28.09
N THR A 560 -2.75 -29.93 28.06
CA THR A 560 -3.66 -28.82 27.75
C THR A 560 -3.51 -27.63 28.70
N PRO A 561 -3.50 -27.79 30.05
CA PRO A 561 -3.30 -26.66 30.95
C PRO A 561 -1.99 -25.90 30.67
N LYS A 562 -0.91 -26.63 30.37
CA LYS A 562 0.38 -25.99 30.05
C LYS A 562 0.34 -25.29 28.69
N ALA A 563 -0.32 -25.88 27.70
CA ALA A 563 -0.50 -25.27 26.38
C ALA A 563 -1.33 -23.96 26.43
N GLU A 564 -2.39 -23.94 27.22
CA GLU A 564 -3.22 -22.74 27.44
C GLU A 564 -2.44 -21.65 28.19
N ALA A 565 -1.68 -22.02 29.22
CA ALA A 565 -0.80 -21.10 29.95
C ALA A 565 0.27 -20.51 29.03
N TRP A 566 0.87 -21.34 28.17
CA TRP A 566 1.82 -20.90 27.15
C TRP A 566 1.18 -19.93 26.15
N GLN A 567 -0.05 -20.19 25.68
CA GLN A 567 -0.72 -19.33 24.72
C GLN A 567 -0.94 -17.92 25.29
N ALA A 568 -1.36 -17.84 26.55
CA ALA A 568 -1.52 -16.57 27.26
C ALA A 568 -0.18 -15.81 27.40
N GLU A 569 0.89 -16.51 27.80
CA GLU A 569 2.21 -15.92 27.96
C GLU A 569 2.82 -15.47 26.62
N PHE A 570 2.68 -16.29 25.57
CA PHE A 570 3.11 -15.96 24.22
C PHE A 570 2.40 -14.71 23.71
N ASP A 571 1.09 -14.57 23.93
CA ASP A 571 0.33 -13.40 23.50
C ASP A 571 0.82 -12.12 24.16
N VAL A 572 1.16 -12.18 25.45
CA VAL A 572 1.77 -11.05 26.17
C VAL A 572 3.16 -10.74 25.61
N ALA A 573 4.05 -11.73 25.52
CA ALA A 573 5.42 -11.54 25.04
C ALA A 573 5.48 -11.02 23.59
N PHE A 574 4.64 -11.56 22.72
CA PHE A 574 4.54 -11.13 21.32
C PHE A 574 4.00 -9.70 21.21
N LYS A 575 2.97 -9.36 22.00
CA LYS A 575 2.40 -7.99 22.03
C LYS A 575 3.42 -6.97 22.53
N GLU A 576 4.21 -7.31 23.54
CA GLU A 576 5.28 -6.46 24.06
C GLU A 576 6.36 -6.20 23.00
N LEU A 577 6.89 -7.25 22.37
CA LEU A 577 7.89 -7.10 21.32
C LEU A 577 7.33 -6.37 20.10
N LYS A 578 6.08 -6.65 19.71
CA LYS A 578 5.40 -5.94 18.61
C LYS A 578 5.34 -4.43 18.88
N ALA A 579 4.95 -4.03 20.08
CA ALA A 579 4.87 -2.62 20.47
C ALA A 579 6.26 -1.95 20.46
N GLN A 580 7.28 -2.65 20.96
CA GLN A 580 8.67 -2.18 20.95
C GLN A 580 9.19 -1.97 19.51
N VAL A 581 9.04 -2.98 18.64
CA VAL A 581 9.43 -2.90 17.22
C VAL A 581 8.68 -1.77 16.51
N ALA A 582 7.38 -1.61 16.76
CA ALA A 582 6.59 -0.52 16.15
C ALA A 582 7.09 0.87 16.59
N GLN A 583 7.51 1.03 17.85
CA GLN A 583 8.07 2.28 18.35
C GLN A 583 9.47 2.56 17.80
N GLN A 584 10.33 1.53 17.74
CA GLN A 584 11.65 1.65 17.14
C GLN A 584 11.55 1.96 15.63
N ALA A 585 10.61 1.35 14.91
CA ALA A 585 10.38 1.61 13.49
C ALA A 585 10.08 3.09 13.21
N LYS A 586 9.28 3.75 14.07
CA LYS A 586 9.04 5.20 14.00
C LYS A 586 10.32 5.99 14.24
N THR A 587 11.13 5.56 15.23
CA THR A 587 12.40 6.22 15.59
C THR A 587 13.40 6.18 14.44
N PHE A 588 13.50 5.05 13.73
CA PHE A 588 14.39 4.88 12.57
C PHE A 588 13.76 5.32 11.23
N GLY A 589 12.62 6.01 11.24
CA GLY A 589 12.08 6.65 10.05
C GLY A 589 11.49 5.70 8.99
N PHE A 590 11.09 4.48 9.34
CA PHE A 590 10.33 3.59 8.44
C PHE A 590 8.87 4.04 8.24
N CYS A 591 8.55 5.30 8.52
CA CYS A 591 7.22 5.78 8.88
C CYS A 591 6.22 5.69 7.71
N ALA A 592 5.08 5.02 7.94
CA ALA A 592 3.82 5.33 7.26
C ALA A 592 3.14 6.54 7.93
N SER A 593 2.21 7.23 7.26
CA SER A 593 1.50 8.34 7.90
C SER A 593 0.66 7.86 9.10
N SER A 594 0.35 8.76 10.02
CA SER A 594 -0.51 8.48 11.17
C SER A 594 -1.63 9.50 11.22
N LEU A 595 -2.83 9.07 11.60
CA LEU A 595 -3.94 9.97 11.89
C LEU A 595 -3.63 10.74 13.18
N ALA A 596 -3.60 12.06 13.09
CA ALA A 596 -3.42 12.97 14.22
C ALA A 596 -4.75 13.64 14.59
N ALA A 597 -5.03 13.81 15.88
CA ALA A 597 -6.26 14.47 16.34
C ALA A 597 -6.30 15.97 15.96
N ALA A 598 -5.14 16.60 15.84
CA ALA A 598 -4.99 18.00 15.45
C ALA A 598 -4.15 18.12 14.18
N LYS A 599 -4.31 19.24 13.46
CA LYS A 599 -3.48 19.54 12.29
C LYS A 599 -2.00 19.54 12.71
N PRO A 600 -1.13 18.79 12.03
CA PRO A 600 0.29 18.78 12.36
C PRO A 600 0.86 20.19 12.19
N ARG A 601 1.72 20.59 13.14
CA ARG A 601 2.38 21.91 13.09
C ARG A 601 3.37 22.01 11.93
#